data_AF-A0A9D9L6W8-F1
#
_entry.id   AF-A0A9D9L6W8-F1
#
_cell.length_a   1.000
_cell.length_b   1.000
_cell.length_c   1.000
_cell.angle_alpha   90.00
_cell.angle_beta   90.00
_cell.angle_gamma   90.00
#
_symmetry.space_group_name_H-M   'P 1'
#
loop_
_entity.id
_entity.type
_entity.pdbx_description
1 polymer ?
#
loop_
_entity_poly.entity_id
_entity_poly.type
_entity_poly.pdbx_seq_one_letter_code
_entity_poly.pdbx_strand_id
1 'polypeptide(L)'
;MIFKSNETVIVPDRGEMPIWSVDTDTQTVTHVHPKTLETEEHRFFRDYIRYHLHFVEDTDPDRLQRLVDNGEIYQYLSELDTKVFEALDSQEELLKANSPEYRLALDKGDLNAVGAIGNALQQQARESVFEAMIYV
;
A
#
# COMPACT_ATOMS: atom_id res chain seq x y z
N MET A 1 -14.41 0.33 -5.14
CA MET A 1 -15.34 -0.79 -4.80
C MET A 1 -15.27 -1.12 -3.32
N ILE A 2 -16.31 -1.75 -2.73
CA ILE A 2 -16.28 -2.19 -1.33
C ILE A 2 -16.42 -3.72 -1.25
N PHE A 3 -15.44 -4.37 -0.64
CA PHE A 3 -15.45 -5.80 -0.31
C PHE A 3 -15.90 -5.97 1.15
N LYS A 4 -16.75 -6.95 1.41
CA LYS A 4 -17.36 -7.19 2.73
C LYS A 4 -17.22 -8.65 3.11
N SER A 5 -16.93 -8.93 4.37
CA SER A 5 -16.83 -10.29 4.86
C SER A 5 -18.18 -10.99 4.82
N ASN A 6 -18.16 -12.30 4.59
CA ASN A 6 -19.34 -13.15 4.72
C ASN A 6 -19.85 -13.21 6.16
N GLU A 7 -18.94 -13.12 7.15
CA GLU A 7 -19.32 -13.05 8.55
C GLU A 7 -19.85 -11.66 8.90
N THR A 8 -21.01 -11.63 9.56
CA THR A 8 -21.73 -10.41 9.94
C THR A 8 -22.06 -10.42 11.43
N VAL A 9 -22.28 -9.22 11.97
CA VAL A 9 -22.73 -8.99 13.35
C VAL A 9 -23.87 -7.97 13.36
N ILE A 10 -24.84 -8.17 14.25
CA ILE A 10 -25.93 -7.21 14.44
C ILE A 10 -25.47 -6.12 15.41
N VAL A 11 -25.33 -4.91 14.89
CA VAL A 11 -24.97 -3.72 15.68
C VAL A 11 -26.26 -2.94 16.02
N PRO A 12 -26.50 -2.58 17.29
CA PRO A 12 -27.60 -1.70 17.67
C PRO A 12 -27.63 -0.44 16.81
N ASP A 13 -28.82 -0.03 16.39
CA ASP A 13 -29.09 1.16 15.55
C ASP A 13 -28.50 1.15 14.12
N ARG A 14 -27.63 0.19 13.78
CA ARG A 14 -27.01 0.06 12.44
C ARG A 14 -27.43 -1.21 11.68
N GLY A 15 -27.94 -2.22 12.38
CA GLY A 15 -28.39 -3.48 11.78
C GLY A 15 -27.25 -4.45 11.51
N GLU A 16 -27.44 -5.32 10.52
CA GLU A 16 -26.44 -6.32 10.13
C GLU A 16 -25.27 -5.66 9.41
N MET A 17 -24.07 -5.79 9.99
CA MET A 17 -22.83 -5.21 9.50
C MET A 17 -21.81 -6.32 9.24
N PRO A 18 -21.00 -6.26 8.17
CA PRO A 18 -19.88 -7.17 8.02
C PRO A 18 -18.85 -6.93 9.12
N ILE A 19 -18.21 -7.99 9.61
CA ILE A 19 -17.12 -7.88 10.59
C ILE A 19 -15.91 -7.18 9.97
N TRP A 20 -15.59 -7.49 8.72
CA TRP A 20 -14.51 -6.84 7.97
C TRP A 20 -15.02 -6.26 6.67
N SER A 21 -14.53 -5.09 6.30
CA SER A 21 -14.70 -4.57 4.94
C SER A 21 -13.51 -3.73 4.52
N VAL A 22 -13.24 -3.68 3.22
CA VAL A 22 -12.29 -2.73 2.64
C VAL A 22 -12.95 -1.96 1.50
N ASP A 23 -12.83 -0.64 1.56
CA ASP A 23 -13.16 0.27 0.47
C ASP A 23 -11.89 0.61 -0.31
N THR A 24 -11.80 0.14 -1.55
CA THR A 24 -10.63 0.33 -2.42
C THR A 24 -10.50 1.78 -2.91
N ASP A 25 -11.59 2.54 -3.00
CA ASP A 25 -11.56 3.93 -3.47
C ASP A 25 -11.03 4.88 -2.39
N THR A 26 -11.42 4.64 -1.14
CA THR A 26 -10.98 5.45 0.01
C THR A 26 -9.76 4.88 0.73
N GLN A 27 -9.35 3.64 0.40
CA GLN A 27 -8.30 2.85 1.05
C GLN A 27 -8.57 2.66 2.54
N THR A 28 -9.82 2.40 2.89
CA THR A 28 -10.28 2.31 4.28
C THR A 28 -10.65 0.87 4.60
N VAL A 29 -9.99 0.28 5.59
CA VAL A 29 -10.38 -0.98 6.20
C VAL A 29 -11.24 -0.69 7.42
N THR A 30 -12.40 -1.32 7.51
CA THR A 30 -13.30 -1.24 8.66
C THR A 30 -13.36 -2.59 9.33
N HIS A 31 -13.26 -2.59 10.67
CA HIS A 31 -13.43 -3.76 11.52
C HIS A 31 -14.53 -3.47 12.54
N VAL A 32 -15.53 -4.35 12.62
CA VAL A 32 -16.56 -4.31 13.66
C VAL A 32 -16.29 -5.44 14.64
N HIS A 33 -15.86 -5.10 15.85
CA HIS A 33 -15.48 -6.10 16.82
C HIS A 33 -16.72 -6.88 17.30
N PRO A 34 -16.81 -8.21 17.10
CA PRO A 34 -18.06 -8.95 17.23
C PRO A 34 -18.63 -9.01 18.66
N LYS A 35 -17.80 -8.76 19.68
CA LYS A 35 -18.21 -8.79 21.09
C LYS A 35 -18.54 -7.42 21.67
N THR A 36 -17.79 -6.39 21.28
CA THR A 36 -17.93 -5.03 21.82
C THR A 36 -18.79 -4.16 20.92
N LEU A 37 -18.94 -4.56 19.65
CA LEU A 37 -19.65 -3.85 18.59
C LEU A 37 -19.04 -2.48 18.27
N GLU A 38 -17.82 -2.24 18.76
CA GLU A 38 -17.02 -1.07 18.41
C GLU A 38 -16.55 -1.20 16.97
N THR A 39 -16.59 -0.08 16.25
CA THR A 39 -16.13 0.02 14.87
C THR A 39 -14.79 0.72 14.84
N GLU A 40 -13.79 0.08 14.26
CA GLU A 40 -12.47 0.64 13.99
C GLU A 40 -12.33 0.87 12.50
N GLU A 41 -11.76 2.02 12.14
CA GLU A 41 -11.48 2.38 10.74
C GLU A 41 -10.00 2.70 10.60
N HIS A 42 -9.36 2.04 9.64
CA HIS A 42 -7.95 2.22 9.32
C HIS A 42 -7.83 2.67 7.87
N ARG A 43 -7.42 3.92 7.69
CA ARG A 43 -7.20 4.51 6.37
C ARG A 43 -5.72 4.48 6.00
N PHE A 44 -5.43 3.94 4.84
CA PHE A 44 -4.10 4.02 4.22
C PHE A 44 -4.04 5.27 3.35
N PHE A 45 -2.91 5.98 3.39
CA PHE A 45 -2.75 7.29 2.73
C PHE A 45 -1.80 7.27 1.55
N ARG A 46 -1.04 6.19 1.35
CA ARG A 46 0.02 6.15 0.34
C ARG A 46 -0.52 5.65 -0.98
N ASP A 47 -0.22 6.38 -2.05
CA ASP A 47 -0.76 6.11 -3.39
C ASP A 47 -0.50 4.69 -3.89
N TYR A 48 0.60 4.06 -3.49
CA TYR A 48 0.89 2.69 -3.92
C TYR A 48 -0.06 1.65 -3.31
N ILE A 49 -0.63 1.91 -2.14
CA ILE A 49 -1.70 1.05 -1.58
C ILE A 49 -2.95 1.17 -2.45
N ARG A 50 -3.32 2.40 -2.84
CA ARG A 50 -4.40 2.63 -3.82
C ARG A 50 -4.15 1.87 -5.13
N TYR A 51 -2.96 1.98 -5.68
CA TYR A 51 -2.63 1.31 -6.95
C TYR A 51 -2.68 -0.21 -6.83
N HIS A 52 -2.19 -0.75 -5.72
CA HIS A 52 -2.27 -2.17 -5.46
C HIS A 52 -3.72 -2.65 -5.34
N LEU A 53 -4.55 -1.95 -4.56
CA LEU A 53 -5.96 -2.30 -4.37
C LEU A 53 -6.73 -2.30 -5.70
N HIS A 54 -6.58 -1.25 -6.52
CA HIS A 54 -7.24 -1.22 -7.83
C HIS A 54 -6.69 -2.28 -8.79
N PHE A 55 -5.38 -2.55 -8.77
CA PHE A 55 -4.81 -3.60 -9.60
C PHE A 55 -5.38 -4.98 -9.25
N VAL A 56 -5.43 -5.34 -7.96
CA VAL A 56 -5.98 -6.63 -7.53
C VAL A 56 -7.49 -6.67 -7.73
N GLU A 57 -8.22 -5.57 -7.52
CA GLU A 57 -9.64 -5.45 -7.84
C GLU A 57 -9.92 -5.79 -9.32
N ASP A 58 -9.09 -5.31 -10.23
CA ASP A 58 -9.25 -5.56 -11.68
C ASP A 58 -8.77 -6.96 -12.11
N THR A 59 -7.75 -7.53 -11.45
CA THR A 59 -7.05 -8.73 -11.92
C THR A 59 -7.40 -10.01 -11.15
N ASP A 60 -7.61 -9.93 -9.83
CA ASP A 60 -7.98 -11.06 -8.95
C ASP A 60 -8.82 -10.55 -7.77
N PRO A 61 -10.07 -10.10 -8.01
CA PRO A 61 -10.94 -9.59 -6.95
C PRO A 61 -11.24 -10.65 -5.88
N ASP A 62 -11.19 -11.94 -6.25
CA ASP A 62 -11.39 -13.04 -5.31
C ASP A 62 -10.29 -13.07 -4.24
N ARG A 63 -9.07 -12.60 -4.53
CA ARG A 63 -8.01 -12.45 -3.52
C ARG A 63 -8.37 -11.43 -2.45
N LEU A 64 -8.89 -10.26 -2.83
CA LEU A 64 -9.35 -9.26 -1.87
C LEU A 64 -10.51 -9.81 -1.04
N GLN A 65 -11.45 -10.50 -1.68
CA GLN A 65 -12.57 -11.12 -0.98
C GLN A 65 -12.08 -12.15 0.06
N ARG A 66 -11.15 -13.04 -0.31
CA ARG A 66 -10.54 -14.01 0.64
C ARG A 66 -9.87 -13.33 1.83
N LEU A 67 -9.10 -12.26 1.60
CA LEU A 67 -8.42 -11.52 2.67
C LEU A 67 -9.42 -10.85 3.63
N VAL A 68 -10.54 -10.34 3.11
CA VAL A 68 -11.59 -9.74 3.93
C VAL A 68 -12.34 -10.81 4.71
N ASP A 69 -12.71 -11.92 4.06
CA ASP A 69 -13.42 -13.03 4.69
C ASP A 69 -12.61 -13.68 5.83
N ASN A 70 -11.29 -13.77 5.66
CA ASN A 70 -10.40 -14.30 6.69
C ASN A 70 -10.06 -13.28 7.80
N GLY A 71 -10.44 -12.00 7.64
CA GLY A 71 -10.03 -10.93 8.54
C GLY A 71 -8.54 -10.57 8.48
N GLU A 72 -7.88 -10.89 7.37
CA GLU A 72 -6.44 -10.70 7.15
C GLU A 72 -6.13 -9.39 6.40
N ILE A 73 -7.14 -8.73 5.83
CA ILE A 73 -6.98 -7.56 4.95
C ILE A 73 -6.21 -6.40 5.60
N TYR A 74 -6.44 -6.11 6.89
CA TYR A 74 -5.75 -5.03 7.58
C TYR A 74 -4.25 -5.32 7.73
N GLN A 75 -3.91 -6.53 8.20
CA GLN A 75 -2.52 -6.94 8.38
C GLN A 75 -1.80 -7.01 7.03
N TYR A 76 -2.45 -7.57 6.02
CA TYR A 76 -1.93 -7.66 4.67
C TYR A 76 -1.50 -6.29 4.12
N LEU A 77 -2.38 -5.29 4.19
CA LEU A 77 -2.09 -3.94 3.68
C LEU A 77 -1.03 -3.23 4.54
N SER A 78 -1.00 -3.46 5.85
CA SER A 78 0.00 -2.89 6.76
C SER A 78 1.41 -3.45 6.49
N GLU A 79 1.50 -4.75 6.23
CA GLU A 79 2.75 -5.40 5.85
C GLU A 79 3.22 -4.95 4.46
N LEU A 80 2.30 -4.86 3.49
CA LEU A 80 2.62 -4.34 2.17
C LEU A 80 3.13 -2.90 2.26
N ASP A 81 2.48 -2.05 3.05
CA ASP A 81 2.88 -0.66 3.23
C ASP A 81 4.32 -0.54 3.74
N THR A 82 4.64 -1.30 4.78
CA THR A 82 5.97 -1.33 5.38
C THR A 82 7.01 -1.85 4.39
N LYS A 83 6.74 -3.01 3.76
CA LYS A 83 7.70 -3.64 2.84
C LYS A 83 7.98 -2.77 1.61
N VAL A 84 6.96 -2.11 1.06
CA VAL A 84 7.12 -1.22 -0.11
C VAL A 84 7.90 0.02 0.30
N PHE A 85 7.63 0.61 1.46
CA PHE A 85 8.39 1.75 1.96
C PHE A 85 9.88 1.42 2.13
N GLU A 86 10.19 0.30 2.80
CA GLU A 86 11.57 -0.16 3.00
C GLU A 86 12.28 -0.51 1.68
N ALA A 87 11.56 -1.13 0.73
CA ALA A 87 12.10 -1.48 -0.58
C ALA A 87 12.41 -0.23 -1.42
N LEU A 88 11.54 0.79 -1.39
CA LEU A 88 11.79 2.06 -2.08
C LEU A 88 13.04 2.76 -1.56
N ASP A 89 13.17 2.88 -0.23
CA ASP A 89 14.35 3.51 0.41
C ASP A 89 15.63 2.74 0.08
N SER A 90 15.60 1.42 0.24
CA SER A 90 16.74 0.55 -0.06
C SER A 90 17.16 0.62 -1.53
N GLN A 91 16.20 0.61 -2.45
CA GLN A 91 16.47 0.65 -3.89
C GLN A 91 16.99 2.02 -4.32
N GLU A 92 16.47 3.11 -3.77
CA GLU A 92 16.96 4.46 -4.03
C GLU A 92 18.43 4.62 -3.61
N GLU A 93 18.78 4.16 -2.41
CA GLU A 93 20.16 4.23 -1.91
C GLU A 93 21.12 3.34 -2.72
N LEU A 94 20.68 2.14 -3.11
CA LEU A 94 21.47 1.27 -3.99
C LEU A 94 21.73 1.92 -5.36
N LEU A 95 20.72 2.56 -5.95
CA LEU A 95 20.86 3.24 -7.25
C LEU A 95 21.83 4.43 -7.15
N LYS A 96 21.71 5.25 -6.10
CA LYS A 96 22.64 6.37 -5.87
C LYS A 96 24.06 5.90 -5.64
N ALA A 97 24.27 4.87 -4.82
CA ALA A 97 25.59 4.32 -4.52
C ALA A 97 26.29 3.76 -5.79
N ASN A 98 25.50 3.23 -6.73
CA ASN A 98 26.00 2.65 -7.96
C ASN A 98 26.03 3.62 -9.16
N SER A 99 25.62 4.89 -9.00
CA SER A 99 25.64 5.88 -10.09
C SER A 99 26.96 6.69 -10.09
N PRO A 100 27.83 6.51 -11.11
CA PRO A 100 29.03 7.34 -11.26
C PRO A 100 28.68 8.82 -11.47
N GLU A 101 27.60 9.11 -12.20
CA GLU A 101 27.16 10.47 -12.52
C GLU A 101 26.72 11.21 -11.25
N TYR A 102 25.96 10.54 -10.37
CA TYR A 102 25.51 11.09 -9.10
C TYR A 102 26.69 11.44 -8.19
N ARG A 103 27.65 10.52 -8.05
CA ARG A 103 28.87 10.74 -7.27
C ARG A 103 29.72 11.88 -7.84
N LEU A 104 29.89 11.94 -9.17
CA LEU A 104 30.63 13.02 -9.81
C LEU A 104 29.97 14.40 -9.58
N ALA A 105 28.64 14.45 -9.59
CA ALA A 105 27.89 15.67 -9.30
C ALA A 105 28.07 16.11 -7.84
N LEU A 106 28.04 15.17 -6.89
CA LEU A 106 28.34 15.43 -5.47
C LEU A 106 29.75 15.97 -5.27
N ASP A 107 30.76 15.32 -5.87
CA ASP A 107 32.17 15.73 -5.74
C ASP A 107 32.42 17.15 -6.28
N LYS A 108 31.67 17.55 -7.32
CA LYS A 108 31.73 18.89 -7.90
C LYS A 108 30.91 19.94 -7.13
N GLY A 109 30.07 19.52 -6.19
CA GLY A 109 29.11 20.40 -5.51
C GLY A 109 28.01 20.95 -6.42
N ASP A 110 27.72 20.29 -7.55
CA ASP A 110 26.67 20.72 -8.48
C ASP A 110 25.30 20.25 -7.98
N LEU A 111 24.69 21.05 -7.10
CA LEU A 111 23.41 20.72 -6.46
C LEU A 111 22.25 20.55 -7.44
N ASN A 112 22.30 21.23 -8.60
CA ASN A 112 21.28 21.07 -9.64
C ASN A 112 21.38 19.69 -10.29
N ALA A 113 22.61 19.28 -10.64
CA ALA A 113 22.85 17.94 -11.19
C ALA A 113 22.53 16.84 -10.16
N VAL A 114 22.91 17.02 -8.89
CA VAL A 114 22.57 16.08 -7.80
C VAL A 114 21.07 15.90 -7.67
N GLY A 115 20.31 17.00 -7.65
CA GLY A 115 18.84 16.95 -7.57
C GLY A 115 18.21 16.27 -8.80
N ALA A 116 18.65 16.64 -10.01
CA ALA A 116 18.11 16.07 -11.24
C ALA A 116 18.38 14.57 -11.36
N ILE A 117 19.61 14.14 -11.08
CA ILE A 117 20.00 12.72 -11.12
C ILE A 117 19.30 11.96 -10.00
N GLY A 118 19.26 12.52 -8.78
CA GLY A 118 18.58 11.92 -7.63
C GLY A 118 17.10 11.65 -7.91
N ASN A 119 16.38 12.61 -8.48
CA ASN A 119 14.97 12.44 -8.87
C ASN A 119 14.78 11.33 -9.92
N ALA A 120 15.69 11.22 -10.89
CA ALA A 120 15.64 10.16 -11.90
C ALA A 120 15.85 8.78 -11.29
N LEU A 121 16.83 8.64 -10.40
CA LEU A 121 17.10 7.39 -9.68
C LEU A 121 15.94 7.02 -8.74
N GLN A 122 15.32 8.00 -8.08
CA GLN A 122 14.13 7.77 -7.26
C GLN A 122 12.95 7.26 -8.11
N GLN A 123 12.74 7.81 -9.31
CA GLN A 123 11.72 7.29 -10.21
C GLN A 123 12.02 5.87 -10.67
N GLN A 124 13.28 5.58 -11.00
CA GLN A 124 13.70 4.23 -11.36
C GLN A 124 13.49 3.24 -10.21
N ALA A 125 13.79 3.63 -8.97
CA ALA A 125 13.50 2.82 -7.78
C ALA A 125 12.00 2.52 -7.70
N ARG A 126 11.16 3.56 -7.83
CA ARG A 126 9.71 3.44 -7.79
C ARG A 126 9.16 2.48 -8.83
N GLU A 127 9.60 2.61 -10.08
CA GLU A 127 9.17 1.74 -11.18
C GLU A 127 9.50 0.27 -10.88
N SER A 128 10.75 -0.01 -10.49
CA SER A 128 11.20 -1.37 -10.20
C SER A 128 10.48 -2.02 -9.00
N VAL A 129 10.26 -1.25 -7.93
CA VAL A 129 9.54 -1.75 -6.73
C VAL A 129 8.06 -1.96 -7.04
N PHE A 130 7.44 -1.08 -7.83
CA PHE A 130 6.02 -1.19 -8.14
C PHE A 130 5.73 -2.41 -9.02
N GLU A 131 6.56 -2.66 -10.03
CA GLU A 131 6.47 -3.86 -10.85
C GLU A 131 6.57 -5.14 -10.01
N ALA A 132 7.47 -5.16 -9.03
CA ALA A 132 7.72 -6.35 -8.21
C ALA A 132 6.72 -6.56 -7.05
N MET A 133 6.05 -5.51 -6.58
CA MET A 133 5.30 -5.55 -5.31
C MET A 133 3.88 -4.98 -5.37
N ILE A 134 3.60 -4.05 -6.28
CA ILE A 134 2.30 -3.37 -6.36
C ILE A 134 1.41 -4.02 -7.41
N TYR A 135 2.00 -4.45 -8.54
CA TYR A 135 1.28 -5.03 -9.68
C TYR A 135 1.42 -6.56 -9.73
N VAL A 136 1.10 -7.23 -8.61
CA VAL A 136 1.26 -8.68 -8.39
C VAL A 136 0.02 -9.39 -7.87
#